data_AF-A0A2V8P9H0-F1
#
_entry.id   AF-A0A2V8P9H0-F1
#
_cell.length_a   1.000
_cell.length_b   1.000
_cell.length_c   1.000
_cell.angle_alpha   90.00
_cell.angle_beta   90.00
_cell.angle_gamma   90.00
#
_symmetry.space_group_name_H-M   'P 1'
#
loop_
_entity.id
_entity.type
_entity.pdbx_description
1 polymer ?
#
loop_
_entity_poly.entity_id
_entity_poly.type
_entity_poly.pdbx_seq_one_letter_code
_entity_poly.pdbx_strand_id
1 'polypeptide(L)'
;MQLGAIETGFVFLLAVLGLIAPLVLIASLAERARGFAIALILSASIAGCLVAVFSFLKEPALLLELRWVTPFSFSLTVDRLSAFFLLLVCSVAIPVTVFGVPYFNFHYSEARRNWTWAFFSLFLLSMIVV
;
A
#
# COMPACT_ATOMS: atom_id res chain seq x y z
N MET A 1 1.02 -14.59 19.07
CA MET A 1 1.71 -13.29 18.82
C MET A 1 1.92 -12.98 17.34
N GLN A 2 2.25 -13.97 16.50
CA GLN A 2 2.65 -13.72 15.11
C GLN A 2 1.50 -13.44 14.11
N LEU A 3 0.25 -13.82 14.40
CA LEU A 3 -0.90 -13.59 13.50
C LEU A 3 -1.35 -12.11 13.53
N GLY A 4 -1.46 -11.54 14.74
CA GLY A 4 -1.82 -10.13 14.91
C GLY A 4 -0.82 -9.17 14.28
N ALA A 5 0.48 -9.51 14.23
CA ALA A 5 1.48 -8.70 13.55
C ALA A 5 1.24 -8.62 12.02
N ILE A 6 0.84 -9.73 11.40
CA ILE A 6 0.55 -9.80 9.96
C ILE A 6 -0.72 -9.00 9.65
N GLU A 7 -1.76 -9.14 10.49
CA GLU A 7 -2.99 -8.36 10.38
C GLU A 7 -2.72 -6.86 10.50
N THR A 8 -1.94 -6.43 11.51
CA THR A 8 -1.56 -5.03 11.65
C THR A 8 -0.74 -4.52 10.46
N GLY A 9 0.14 -5.35 9.89
CA GLY A 9 0.91 -5.01 8.69
C GLY A 9 0.02 -4.84 7.46
N PHE A 10 -0.99 -5.70 7.31
CA PHE A 10 -1.95 -5.63 6.21
C PHE A 10 -2.86 -4.41 6.35
N VAL A 11 -3.36 -4.13 7.55
CA VAL A 11 -4.14 -2.90 7.83
C VAL A 11 -3.29 -1.65 7.60
N PHE A 12 -2.02 -1.64 8.02
CA PHE A 12 -1.09 -0.55 7.76
C PHE A 12 -0.91 -0.30 6.25
N LEU A 13 -0.71 -1.36 5.46
CA LEU A 13 -0.62 -1.28 4.01
C LEU A 13 -1.88 -0.62 3.40
N LEU A 14 -3.06 -1.12 3.75
CA LEU A 14 -4.33 -0.60 3.21
C LEU A 14 -4.57 0.85 3.63
N ALA A 15 -4.35 1.19 4.90
CA ALA A 15 -4.54 2.54 5.43
C ALA A 15 -3.60 3.55 4.80
N VAL A 16 -2.32 3.18 4.62
CA VAL A 16 -1.34 4.06 3.99
C VAL A 16 -1.68 4.30 2.53
N LEU A 17 -1.97 3.22 1.77
CA LEU A 17 -2.21 3.33 0.33
C LEU A 17 -3.55 4.02 -0.01
N GLY A 18 -4.59 3.74 0.76
CA GLY A 18 -5.94 4.23 0.47
C GLY A 18 -6.29 5.57 1.10
N LEU A 19 -5.69 5.92 2.24
CA LEU A 19 -6.08 7.12 2.97
C LEU A 19 -4.89 8.05 3.22
N ILE A 20 -3.85 7.60 3.90
CA ILE A 20 -2.82 8.50 4.44
C ILE A 20 -2.01 9.14 3.32
N ALA A 21 -1.47 8.36 2.39
CA ALA A 21 -0.67 8.89 1.28
C ALA A 21 -1.46 9.84 0.36
N PRO A 22 -2.66 9.49 -0.17
CA PRO A 22 -3.42 10.40 -1.02
C PRO A 22 -3.88 11.65 -0.25
N LEU A 23 -4.27 11.53 1.03
CA LEU A 23 -4.70 12.67 1.82
C LEU A 23 -3.55 13.65 2.09
N VAL A 24 -2.35 13.15 2.43
CA VAL A 24 -1.16 14.00 2.62
C VAL A 24 -0.79 14.72 1.32
N LEU A 25 -0.89 14.03 0.17
CA LEU A 25 -0.53 14.59 -1.14
C LEU A 25 -1.56 15.60 -1.69
N ILE A 26 -2.84 15.44 -1.33
CA ILE A 26 -3.91 16.38 -1.70
C ILE A 26 -3.93 17.59 -0.76
N ALA A 27 -3.76 17.36 0.55
CA ALA A 27 -3.86 18.41 1.56
C ALA A 27 -2.59 19.28 1.66
N SER A 28 -1.43 18.79 1.19
CA SER A 28 -0.16 19.51 1.30
C SER A 28 0.59 19.57 -0.03
N LEU A 29 0.93 20.80 -0.43
CA LEU A 29 1.85 21.07 -1.55
C LEU A 29 3.32 21.12 -1.10
N ALA A 30 3.60 20.95 0.20
CA ALA A 30 4.96 21.08 0.73
C ALA A 30 5.84 19.90 0.30
N GLU A 31 7.10 20.20 -0.07
CA GLU A 31 8.06 19.18 -0.49
C GLU A 31 8.35 18.14 0.60
N ARG A 32 8.38 18.56 1.87
CA ARG A 32 8.56 17.66 3.02
C ARG A 32 7.40 16.67 3.17
N ALA A 33 6.17 17.12 2.94
CA ALA A 33 4.98 16.27 3.03
C ALA A 33 4.98 15.22 1.90
N ARG A 34 5.41 15.60 0.70
CA ARG A 34 5.62 14.66 -0.41
C ARG A 34 6.68 13.62 -0.08
N GLY A 35 7.84 14.04 0.42
CA GLY A 35 8.90 13.11 0.83
C GLY A 35 8.41 12.10 1.89
N PHE A 36 7.63 12.57 2.86
CA PHE A 36 6.99 11.72 3.85
C PHE A 36 5.97 10.74 3.24
N ALA A 37 5.10 11.19 2.33
CA ALA A 37 4.14 10.33 1.65
C ALA A 37 4.82 9.24 0.81
N ILE A 38 5.89 9.58 0.09
CA ILE A 38 6.68 8.60 -0.68
C ILE A 38 7.34 7.57 0.25
N ALA A 39 7.93 8.02 1.36
CA ALA A 39 8.51 7.12 2.37
C ALA A 39 7.44 6.21 3.01
N LEU A 40 6.23 6.71 3.20
CA LEU A 40 5.09 5.92 3.65
C LEU A 40 4.70 4.86 2.62
N ILE A 41 4.55 5.21 1.34
CA ILE A 41 4.24 4.24 0.27
C ILE A 41 5.31 3.15 0.19
N LEU A 42 6.59 3.53 0.30
CA LEU A 42 7.71 2.59 0.30
C LEU A 42 7.67 1.65 1.50
N SER A 43 7.49 2.19 2.71
CA SER A 43 7.42 1.37 3.93
C SER A 43 6.18 0.46 3.95
N ALA A 44 5.04 0.93 3.45
CA ALA A 44 3.84 0.11 3.23
C ALA A 44 4.12 -1.04 2.26
N SER A 45 4.80 -0.77 1.14
CA SER A 45 5.18 -1.82 0.17
C SER A 45 6.10 -2.87 0.79
N ILE A 46 7.08 -2.46 1.60
CA ILE A 46 7.95 -3.40 2.34
C ILE A 46 7.13 -4.22 3.35
N ALA A 47 6.24 -3.59 4.11
CA ALA A 47 5.35 -4.28 5.03
C ALA A 47 4.44 -5.29 4.29
N GLY A 48 3.92 -4.92 3.11
CA GLY A 48 3.13 -5.79 2.24
C GLY A 48 3.91 -7.01 1.77
N CYS A 49 5.18 -6.85 1.39
CA CYS A 49 6.07 -8.00 1.08
C CYS A 49 6.23 -8.93 2.28
N LEU A 50 6.44 -8.40 3.48
CA LEU A 50 6.56 -9.21 4.70
C LEU A 50 5.26 -9.97 4.97
N VAL A 51 4.12 -9.28 4.94
CA VAL A 51 2.78 -9.89 5.07
C VAL A 51 2.60 -11.01 4.06
N ALA A 52 2.93 -10.77 2.80
CA ALA A 52 2.80 -11.74 1.74
C ALA A 52 3.67 -12.99 1.97
N VAL A 53 4.95 -12.82 2.32
CA VAL A 53 5.87 -13.95 2.62
C VAL A 53 5.36 -14.76 3.80
N PHE A 54 4.93 -14.11 4.88
CA PHE A 54 4.43 -14.82 6.06
C PHE A 54 3.09 -15.51 5.80
N SER A 55 2.19 -14.91 5.02
CA SER A 55 0.91 -15.52 4.63
C SER A 55 1.11 -16.68 3.65
N PHE A 56 2.11 -16.62 2.77
CA PHE A 56 2.43 -17.71 1.86
C PHE A 56 2.97 -18.94 2.59
N LEU A 57 3.79 -18.73 3.63
CA LEU A 57 4.41 -19.81 4.41
C LEU A 57 3.48 -20.42 5.47
N LYS A 58 2.37 -19.77 5.81
CA LYS A 58 1.43 -20.22 6.85
C LYS A 58 0.20 -20.90 6.25
N GLU A 59 -0.42 -21.78 7.04
CA GLU A 59 -1.57 -22.60 6.62
C GLU A 59 -2.95 -21.99 6.87
N PRO A 60 -3.21 -21.17 7.91
CA PRO A 60 -4.46 -20.41 7.92
C PRO A 60 -4.33 -19.16 7.03
N ALA A 61 -5.27 -19.01 6.11
CA ALA A 61 -5.44 -17.76 5.36
C ALA A 61 -5.73 -16.60 6.34
N LEU A 62 -5.12 -15.44 6.09
CA LEU A 62 -5.42 -14.25 6.86
C LEU A 62 -6.80 -13.74 6.45
N LEU A 63 -7.68 -13.49 7.42
CA LEU A 63 -9.04 -13.02 7.18
C LEU A 63 -9.23 -11.70 7.93
N LEU A 64 -9.53 -10.64 7.18
CA LEU A 64 -9.87 -9.33 7.70
C LEU A 64 -11.35 -9.04 7.43
N GLU A 65 -12.18 -8.97 8.47
CA GLU A 65 -13.60 -8.61 8.34
C GLU A 65 -13.80 -7.10 8.46
N LEU A 66 -14.41 -6.47 7.46
CA LEU A 66 -14.69 -5.02 7.45
C LEU A 66 -16.11 -4.68 7.91
N ARG A 67 -16.68 -5.44 8.86
CA ARG A 67 -18.05 -5.22 9.37
C ARG A 67 -18.30 -3.81 9.91
N TRP A 68 -17.25 -3.11 10.33
CA TRP A 68 -17.34 -1.75 10.86
C TRP A 68 -17.47 -0.68 9.76
N VAL A 69 -17.14 -1.01 8.52
CA VAL A 69 -17.07 -0.05 7.41
C VAL A 69 -18.20 -0.26 6.40
N THR A 70 -18.66 -1.49 6.21
CA THR A 70 -19.70 -1.83 5.22
C THR A 70 -20.98 -2.31 5.90
N PRO A 71 -22.17 -1.91 5.41
CA PRO A 71 -23.45 -2.41 5.93
C PRO A 71 -23.73 -3.88 5.55
N PHE A 72 -22.86 -4.49 4.74
CA PHE A 72 -22.89 -5.89 4.34
C PHE A 72 -21.62 -6.61 4.79
N SER A 73 -21.65 -7.94 4.83
CA SER A 73 -20.48 -8.77 5.19
C SER A 73 -19.43 -8.69 4.10
N PHE A 74 -18.43 -7.82 4.27
CA PHE A 74 -17.26 -7.71 3.42
C PHE A 74 -16.04 -8.22 4.16
N SER A 75 -15.35 -9.20 3.58
CA SER A 75 -14.12 -9.75 4.13
C SER A 75 -13.03 -9.78 3.06
N LEU A 76 -11.80 -9.46 3.48
CA LEU A 76 -10.60 -9.64 2.68
C LEU A 76 -9.86 -10.87 3.17
N THR A 77 -9.61 -11.81 2.29
CA THR A 77 -8.87 -13.04 2.59
C THR A 77 -7.57 -13.08 1.83
N VAL A 78 -6.46 -13.30 2.54
CA VAL A 78 -5.14 -13.54 1.93
C VAL A 78 -4.83 -15.03 2.07
N ASP A 79 -5.19 -15.79 1.04
CA ASP A 79 -4.77 -17.18 0.86
C ASP A 79 -3.38 -17.25 0.18
N ARG A 80 -2.89 -18.45 -0.14
CA ARG A 80 -1.56 -18.61 -0.75
C ARG A 80 -1.47 -17.96 -2.14
N LEU A 81 -2.55 -17.99 -2.92
CA LEU A 81 -2.58 -17.39 -4.25
C LEU A 81 -2.58 -15.86 -4.15
N SER A 82 -3.45 -15.29 -3.32
CA SER A 82 -3.47 -13.84 -3.06
C SER A 82 -2.18 -13.35 -2.41
N ALA A 83 -1.54 -14.15 -1.55
CA ALA A 83 -0.23 -13.83 -0.99
C ALA A 83 0.85 -13.75 -2.08
N PHE A 84 0.82 -14.64 -3.08
CA PHE A 84 1.74 -14.56 -4.22
C PHE A 84 1.54 -13.27 -5.03
N PHE A 85 0.29 -12.90 -5.34
CA PHE A 85 -0.01 -11.65 -6.05
C PHE A 85 0.35 -10.41 -5.21
N LEU A 86 0.06 -10.42 -3.91
CA LEU A 86 0.44 -9.37 -2.99
C LEU A 86 1.96 -9.17 -2.98
N LEU A 87 2.74 -10.27 -2.93
CA LEU A 87 4.20 -10.22 -3.00
C LEU A 87 4.67 -9.59 -4.31
N LEU A 88 4.07 -9.99 -5.45
CA LEU A 88 4.42 -9.46 -6.76
C LEU A 88 4.15 -7.96 -6.85
N VAL A 89 2.94 -7.53 -6.49
CA VAL A 89 2.54 -6.12 -6.51
C VAL A 89 3.44 -5.29 -5.61
N CYS A 90 3.64 -5.70 -4.35
CA CYS A 90 4.47 -4.96 -3.40
C CYS A 90 5.96 -4.97 -3.78
N SER A 91 6.48 -6.09 -4.30
CA SER A 91 7.87 -6.20 -4.72
C SER A 91 8.18 -5.30 -5.91
N VAL A 92 7.26 -5.20 -6.88
CA VAL A 92 7.39 -4.30 -8.03
C VAL A 92 7.15 -2.84 -7.64
N ALA A 93 6.29 -2.56 -6.67
CA ALA A 93 6.04 -1.21 -6.17
C ALA A 93 7.30 -0.56 -5.56
N ILE A 94 8.18 -1.33 -4.91
CA ILE A 94 9.43 -0.83 -4.30
C ILE A 94 10.34 -0.14 -5.33
N PRO A 95 10.85 -0.81 -6.39
CA PRO A 95 11.70 -0.18 -7.39
C PRO A 95 10.96 0.93 -8.13
N VAL A 96 9.66 0.78 -8.44
CA VAL A 96 8.87 1.85 -9.08
C VAL A 96 8.84 3.11 -8.20
N THR A 97 8.69 2.95 -6.89
CA THR A 97 8.71 4.07 -5.94
C THR A 97 10.11 4.71 -5.90
N VAL A 98 11.17 3.90 -5.79
CA VAL A 98 12.56 4.40 -5.70
C VAL A 98 12.97 5.13 -6.97
N PHE A 99 12.72 4.56 -8.15
CA PHE A 99 13.06 5.17 -9.43
C PHE A 99 12.11 6.31 -9.82
N GLY A 100 10.86 6.27 -9.35
CA GLY A 100 9.87 7.31 -9.60
C GLY A 100 10.25 8.66 -8.98
N VAL A 101 10.94 8.68 -7.83
CA VAL A 101 11.33 9.93 -7.15
C VAL A 101 12.18 10.84 -8.04
N PRO A 102 13.37 10.44 -8.53
CA PRO A 102 14.16 11.29 -9.40
C PRO A 102 13.44 11.54 -10.72
N TYR A 103 12.78 10.52 -11.29
CA TYR A 103 12.11 10.65 -12.58
C TYR A 103 11.04 11.76 -12.59
N PHE A 104 10.15 11.77 -11.59
CA PHE A 104 9.11 12.79 -11.50
C PHE A 104 9.64 14.16 -11.10
N ASN A 105 10.73 14.23 -10.32
CA ASN A 105 11.35 15.50 -9.96
C ASN A 105 11.93 16.25 -11.17
N PHE A 106 12.44 15.53 -12.17
CA PHE A 106 13.02 16.15 -13.36
C PHE A 106 12.00 16.49 -14.46
N HIS A 107 10.88 15.76 -14.55
CA HIS A 107 9.97 15.83 -15.72
C HIS A 107 8.60 16.46 -15.45
N TYR A 108 8.21 16.66 -14.18
CA TYR A 108 6.84 17.07 -13.83
C TYR A 108 6.82 18.34 -12.97
N SER A 109 5.79 19.17 -13.18
CA SER A 109 5.46 20.27 -12.27
C SER A 109 5.01 19.75 -10.91
N GLU A 110 5.13 20.58 -9.87
CA GLU A 110 4.89 20.14 -8.49
C GLU A 110 3.48 19.58 -8.26
N ALA A 111 2.46 20.25 -8.80
CA ALA A 111 1.07 19.81 -8.69
C ALA A 111 0.85 18.48 -9.41
N ARG A 112 1.40 18.32 -10.62
CA ARG A 112 1.25 17.07 -11.40
C ARG A 112 1.96 15.92 -10.72
N ARG A 113 3.13 16.15 -10.13
CA ARG A 113 3.88 15.18 -9.35
C ARG A 113 3.08 14.67 -8.14
N ASN A 114 2.43 15.54 -7.37
CA ASN A 114 1.62 15.12 -6.22
C ASN A 114 0.43 14.25 -6.65
N TRP A 115 -0.28 14.64 -7.72
CA TRP A 115 -1.37 13.83 -8.27
C TRP A 115 -0.90 12.48 -8.79
N THR A 116 0.25 12.42 -9.47
CA THR A 116 0.83 11.15 -9.93
C THR A 116 1.12 10.21 -8.76
N TRP A 117 1.68 10.71 -7.66
CA TRP A 117 1.90 9.89 -6.46
C TRP A 117 0.60 9.45 -5.78
N ALA A 118 -0.41 10.33 -5.73
CA ALA A 118 -1.72 9.98 -5.17
C ALA A 118 -2.40 8.87 -6.00
N PHE A 119 -2.40 9.01 -7.33
CA PHE A 119 -2.94 7.99 -8.22
C PHE A 119 -2.11 6.70 -8.20
N PHE A 120 -0.79 6.77 -8.06
CA PHE A 120 0.04 5.59 -7.89
C PHE A 120 -0.34 4.82 -6.63
N SER A 121 -0.54 5.52 -5.51
CA SER A 121 -1.00 4.92 -4.26
C SER A 121 -2.37 4.24 -4.39
N LEU A 122 -3.33 4.91 -5.02
CA LEU A 122 -4.67 4.36 -5.28
C LEU A 122 -4.63 3.18 -6.27
N PHE A 123 -3.75 3.25 -7.27
CA PHE A 123 -3.53 2.16 -8.21
C PHE A 123 -3.02 0.91 -7.51
N LEU A 124 -2.01 1.04 -6.63
CA LEU A 124 -1.52 -0.08 -5.81
C LEU A 124 -2.63 -0.66 -4.93
N LEU A 125 -3.39 0.19 -4.24
CA LEU A 125 -4.54 -0.27 -3.45
C LEU A 125 -5.53 -1.05 -4.30
N SER A 126 -5.88 -0.52 -5.48
CA SER A 126 -6.83 -1.17 -6.38
C SER A 126 -6.35 -2.54 -6.84
N MET A 127 -5.04 -2.74 -7.02
CA MET A 127 -4.47 -4.04 -7.37
C MET A 127 -4.47 -5.02 -6.19
N ILE A 128 -4.37 -4.52 -4.95
CA ILE A 128 -4.31 -5.34 -3.72
C ILE A 128 -5.70 -5.82 -3.26
N VAL A 129 -6.75 -5.05 -3.55
CA VAL A 129 -8.13 -5.33 -3.09
C VAL A 129 -8.89 -6.29 -4.03
N VAL A 130 -8.31 -6.65 -5.18
CA VAL A 130 -8.84 -7.67 -6.11
C VAL A 130 -8.80 -9.05 -5.48
#